data_AF-A0A351HNS9-F1
#
_entry.id   AF-A0A351HNS9-F1
#
_cell.length_a   1.000
_cell.length_b   1.000
_cell.length_c   1.000
_cell.angle_alpha   90.00
_cell.angle_beta   90.00
_cell.angle_gamma   90.00
#
_symmetry.space_group_name_H-M   'P 1'
#
loop_
_entity.id
_entity.type
_entity.pdbx_description
1 polymer ?
#
loop_
_entity_poly.entity_id
_entity_poly.type
_entity_poly.pdbx_seq_one_letter_code
_entity_poly.pdbx_strand_id
1 'polypeptide(L)' 'MKKITKDWIHSAESDLLLIQEIISNQILTHLAAFHAQQAIEKVIE' A
#
# COMPACT_ATOMS: atom_id res chain seq x y z
N MET A 1 -17.80 10.43 0.94
CA MET A 1 -16.35 10.64 0.70
C MET A 1 -16.18 11.38 -0.61
N LYS A 2 -15.24 12.34 -0.68
CA LYS A 2 -14.93 13.01 -1.96
C LYS A 2 -14.32 11.98 -2.92
N LYS A 3 -14.48 12.15 -4.24
CA LYS A 3 -13.96 11.21 -5.25
C LYS A 3 -12.47 10.90 -5.06
N ILE A 4 -11.69 11.94 -4.74
CA ILE A 4 -10.27 11.84 -4.40
C ILE A 4 -10.04 10.83 -3.26
N THR A 5 -10.77 10.92 -2.15
CA THR A 5 -10.62 9.98 -1.02
C THR A 5 -10.86 8.53 -1.44
N LYS A 6 -11.77 8.27 -2.39
CA LYS A 6 -12.01 6.91 -2.89
C LYS A 6 -10.84 6.40 -3.74
N ASP A 7 -10.28 7.25 -4.59
CA ASP A 7 -9.14 6.90 -5.43
C ASP A 7 -7.88 6.62 -4.59
N TRP A 8 -7.69 7.38 -3.50
CA TRP A 8 -6.60 7.17 -2.54
C TRP A 8 -6.74 5.84 -1.78
N ILE A 9 -7.95 5.48 -1.35
CA ILE A 9 -8.18 4.18 -0.72
C ILE A 9 -7.92 3.01 -1.69
N HIS A 10 -8.38 3.08 -2.94
CA HIS A 10 -8.05 2.04 -3.93
C HIS A 10 -6.54 1.94 -4.19
N SER A 11 -5.82 3.06 -4.11
CA SER A 11 -4.36 3.05 -4.22
C SER A 11 -3.70 2.37 -3.01
N ALA A 12 -4.22 2.56 -1.79
CA ALA A 12 -3.76 1.86 -0.59
C ALA A 12 -4.04 0.35 -0.65
N GLU A 13 -5.20 -0.06 -1.17
CA GLU A 13 -5.51 -1.48 -1.41
C GLU A 13 -4.51 -2.12 -2.39
N SER A 14 -4.07 -1.36 -3.39
CA SER A 14 -3.06 -1.81 -4.35
C SER A 14 -1.69 -2.02 -3.71
N ASP A 15 -1.30 -1.17 -2.73
CA ASP A 15 -0.08 -1.38 -1.95
C ASP A 15 -0.15 -2.66 -1.12
N LEU A 16 -1.29 -2.92 -0.46
CA LEU A 16 -1.50 -4.13 0.33
C LEU A 16 -1.45 -5.39 -0.54
N LEU A 17 -2.04 -5.35 -1.73
CA LEU A 17 -1.96 -6.45 -2.69
C LEU A 17 -0.52 -6.72 -3.11
N LEU A 18 0.25 -5.67 -3.43
CA LEU A 18 1.66 -5.82 -3.78
C LEU A 18 2.48 -6.45 -2.64
N ILE A 19 2.27 -6.00 -1.40
CA ILE A 19 2.92 -6.59 -0.22
C ILE A 19 2.63 -8.09 -0.16
N GLN A 20 1.38 -8.50 -0.34
CA GLN A 20 0.99 -9.91 -0.28
C GLN A 20 1.70 -10.77 -1.34
N GLU A 21 1.94 -10.23 -2.53
CA GLU A 21 2.68 -10.92 -3.60
C GLU A 21 4.19 -11.03 -3.32
N ILE A 22 4.78 -10.05 -2.63
CA ILE A 22 6.25 -9.97 -2.45
C ILE A 22 6.75 -10.36 -1.05
N ILE A 23 5.88 -10.54 -0.06
CA ILE A 23 6.27 -10.71 1.35
C ILE A 23 7.15 -11.94 1.61
N SER A 24 7.03 -12.98 0.79
CA SER A 24 7.85 -14.20 0.88
C SER A 24 9.23 -14.04 0.23
N ASN A 25 9.47 -12.97 -0.52
CA ASN A 25 10.75 -12.70 -1.17
C ASN A 25 11.66 -11.91 -0.21
N GLN A 26 12.63 -12.59 0.39
CA GLN A 26 13.55 -12.01 1.37
C GLN A 26 14.33 -10.79 0.83
N ILE A 27 14.62 -10.74 -0.47
CA ILE A 27 15.35 -9.63 -1.11
C ILE A 27 14.47 -8.36 -1.18
N LEU A 28 13.14 -8.53 -1.26
CA LEU A 28 12.18 -7.43 -1.46
C LEU A 28 11.49 -6.96 -0.16
N THR A 29 11.93 -7.45 1.00
CA THR A 29 11.34 -7.07 2.30
C THR A 29 11.32 -5.56 2.55
N HIS A 30 12.33 -4.83 2.05
CA HIS A 30 12.37 -3.37 2.11
C HIS A 30 11.25 -2.69 1.30
N LEU A 31 10.83 -3.27 0.17
CA LEU A 31 9.70 -2.77 -0.61
C LEU A 31 8.38 -3.06 0.10
N ALA A 32 8.23 -4.21 0.74
CA ALA A 32 7.04 -4.50 1.54
C ALA A 32 6.87 -3.48 2.67
N ALA A 33 7.96 -3.10 3.34
CA ALA A 33 7.95 -2.05 4.37
C ALA A 33 7.59 -0.66 3.80
N PHE A 34 8.15 -0.30 2.64
CA PHE A 34 7.82 0.96 1.95
C PHE A 34 6.34 1.03 1.57
N HIS A 35 5.78 -0.03 0.97
CA HIS A 35 4.38 -0.05 0.59
C HIS A 35 3.44 -0.10 1.80
N ALA A 36 3.86 -0.67 2.93
CA ALA A 36 3.09 -0.60 4.17
C ALA A 36 2.97 0.85 4.68
N GLN A 37 4.05 1.63 4.62
CA GLN A 37 4.01 3.07 4.92
C GLN A 37 3.06 3.80 3.96
N GLN A 38 3.19 3.57 2.64
CA GLN A 38 2.34 4.21 1.64
C GLN A 38 0.85 3.93 1.84
N ALA A 39 0.50 2.68 2.17
CA ALA A 39 -0.88 2.31 2.46
C ALA A 39 -1.46 3.09 3.66
N ILE A 40 -0.65 3.32 4.70
CA ILE A 40 -1.06 4.09 5.88
C ILE A 40 -1.22 5.57 5.53
N GLU A 41 -0.24 6.17 4.85
CA GLU A 41 -0.29 7.58 4.43
C GLU A 41 -1.56 7.85 3.61
N LYS A 42 -1.87 6.97 2.66
CA LYS A 42 -3.00 7.14 1.76
C LYS A 42 -4.38 7.05 2.42
N VAL A 43 -4.46 6.44 3.59
CA VAL A 43 -5.72 6.30 4.35
C VAL A 43 -5.89 7.41 5.38
N ILE A 44 -4.79 8.06 5.76
CA ILE A 44 -4.78 9.14 6.77
C ILE A 44 -4.91 10.53 6.11
N GLU A 45 -4.32 10.73 4.94
CA GLU A 45 -4.41 11.99 4.16
C GLU A 45 -5.71 12.14 3.37
#